data_AF-A0A1V1V1K1-F1
#
_entry.id   AF-A0A1V1V1K1-F1
#
_cell.length_a   1.000
_cell.length_b   1.000
_cell.length_c   1.000
_cell.angle_alpha   90.00
_cell.angle_beta   90.00
_cell.angle_gamma   90.00
#
_symmetry.space_group_name_H-M   'P 1'
#
loop_
_entity.id
_entity.type
_entity.pdbx_description
1 polymer ?
#
loop_
_entity_poly.entity_id
_entity_poly.type
_entity_poly.pdbx_seq_one_letter_code
_entity_poly.pdbx_strand_id
1 'polypeptide(L)'
;MFRIASLTTAALLVAGSAAASPIETRIPYGDLDLSSRAGATAFDARVQRTARSLCNGRQPIERLSCMSKVRDEALSLLPERARTDYARGRVAFEA
;
A
#
# COMPACT_ATOMS: atom_id res chain seq x y z
N MET A 1 21.84 48.84 32.25
CA MET A 1 21.48 48.31 30.92
C MET A 1 22.19 46.98 30.73
N PHE A 2 21.48 45.85 30.78
CA PHE A 2 22.03 44.54 30.41
C PHE A 2 20.98 43.78 29.60
N ARG A 3 21.30 43.54 28.31
CA ARG A 3 20.47 42.78 27.37
C ARG A 3 20.85 41.31 27.47
N ILE A 4 19.92 40.46 27.89
CA ILE A 4 20.09 39.01 27.87
C ILE A 4 19.51 38.52 26.56
N ALA A 5 20.38 38.24 25.59
CA ALA A 5 20.00 37.60 24.33
C ALA A 5 19.89 36.09 24.56
N SER A 6 18.67 35.56 24.57
CA SER A 6 18.43 34.11 24.58
C SER A 6 18.48 33.59 23.14
N LEU A 7 19.45 32.72 22.85
CA LEU A 7 19.57 31.97 21.60
C LEU A 7 18.91 30.59 21.81
N THR A 8 17.62 30.47 21.54
CA THR A 8 16.95 29.17 21.45
C THR A 8 17.34 28.51 20.13
N THR A 9 18.17 27.48 20.21
CA THR A 9 18.60 26.68 19.06
C THR A 9 17.45 25.76 18.66
N ALA A 10 16.75 26.08 17.57
CA ALA A 10 15.74 25.21 16.98
C ALA A 10 16.44 24.08 16.23
N ALA A 11 16.41 22.87 16.78
CA ALA A 11 16.83 21.67 16.07
C ALA A 11 15.80 21.36 14.97
N LEU A 12 16.14 21.69 13.72
CA LEU A 12 15.35 21.30 12.55
C LEU A 12 15.58 19.80 12.30
N LEU A 13 14.58 18.98 12.63
CA LEU A 13 14.50 17.60 12.19
C LEU A 13 14.30 17.60 10.67
N VAL A 14 15.38 17.46 9.91
CA VAL A 14 15.31 17.14 8.48
C VAL A 14 14.87 15.68 8.36
N ALA A 15 13.55 15.47 8.30
CA ALA A 15 12.98 14.23 7.80
C ALA A 15 13.30 14.16 6.31
N GLY A 16 14.39 13.47 5.94
CA GLY A 16 14.71 13.19 4.55
C GLY A 16 13.65 12.28 3.95
N SER A 17 12.69 12.85 3.23
CA SER A 17 11.84 12.10 2.32
C SER A 17 12.72 11.66 1.14
N ALA A 18 13.18 10.41 1.18
CA ALA A 18 13.72 9.77 -0.02
C ALA A 18 12.61 9.80 -1.07
N ALA A 19 12.73 10.69 -2.05
CA ALA A 19 11.85 10.75 -3.21
C ALA A 19 12.10 9.48 -4.04
N ALA A 20 11.41 8.40 -3.69
CA ALA A 20 11.31 7.25 -4.57
C ALA A 20 10.60 7.73 -5.84
N SER A 21 11.26 7.61 -7.00
CA SER A 21 10.60 7.78 -8.28
C SER A 21 9.31 6.94 -8.27
N PRO A 22 8.17 7.45 -8.74
CA PRO A 22 6.93 6.70 -8.72
C PRO A 22 7.12 5.44 -9.57
N ILE A 23 7.25 4.28 -8.91
CA ILE A 23 7.25 3.00 -9.60
C ILE A 23 5.81 2.76 -10.01
N GLU A 24 5.48 3.06 -11.27
CA GLU A 24 4.14 2.82 -11.79
C GLU A 24 3.96 1.33 -12.06
N THR A 25 3.55 0.60 -11.03
CA THR A 25 3.25 -0.83 -11.12
C THR A 25 1.76 -1.02 -11.36
N ARG A 26 1.40 -1.58 -12.52
CA ARG A 26 0.00 -1.87 -12.85
C ARG A 26 -0.35 -3.31 -12.45
N ILE A 27 -1.43 -3.47 -11.69
CA ILE A 27 -2.00 -4.77 -11.34
C ILE A 27 -3.27 -4.97 -12.18
N PRO A 28 -3.21 -5.74 -13.29
CA PRO A 28 -4.38 -5.96 -14.11
C PRO A 28 -5.42 -6.79 -13.36
N TYR A 29 -6.69 -6.41 -13.50
CA TYR A 29 -7.83 -7.14 -12.94
C TYR A 29 -9.02 -7.24 -13.90
N GLY A 30 -8.99 -6.57 -15.06
CA GLY A 30 -10.14 -6.50 -15.98
C GLY A 30 -10.52 -7.85 -16.62
N ASP A 31 -9.66 -8.85 -16.53
CA ASP A 31 -9.90 -10.23 -16.93
C ASP A 31 -10.48 -11.12 -15.81
N LEU A 32 -10.63 -10.57 -14.61
CA LEU A 32 -11.13 -11.29 -13.44
C LEU A 32 -12.59 -10.91 -13.15
N ASP A 33 -13.43 -11.91 -12.93
CA ASP A 33 -14.72 -11.69 -12.25
C ASP A 33 -14.49 -11.52 -10.75
N LEU A 34 -14.28 -10.28 -10.31
CA LEU A 34 -14.05 -9.93 -8.91
C LEU A 34 -15.24 -10.25 -8.00
N SER A 35 -16.45 -10.38 -8.56
CA SER A 35 -17.65 -10.76 -7.79
C SER A 35 -17.66 -12.24 -7.41
N SER A 36 -16.85 -13.05 -8.08
CA SER A 36 -16.64 -14.46 -7.77
C SER A 36 -15.52 -14.65 -6.75
N ARG A 37 -15.61 -15.74 -5.99
CA ARG A 37 -14.54 -16.21 -5.09
C ARG A 37 -13.21 -16.41 -5.83
N ALA A 38 -13.27 -17.04 -7.00
CA ALA A 38 -12.07 -17.36 -7.79
C ALA A 38 -11.38 -16.10 -8.30
N GLY A 39 -12.14 -15.13 -8.82
CA GLY A 39 -11.58 -13.87 -9.31
C GLY A 39 -11.03 -12.98 -8.19
N ALA A 40 -11.72 -12.86 -7.06
CA ALA A 40 -11.20 -12.13 -5.90
C ALA A 40 -9.88 -12.76 -5.38
N THR A 41 -9.81 -14.09 -5.30
CA THR A 41 -8.58 -14.80 -4.89
C THR A 41 -7.46 -14.63 -5.91
N ALA A 42 -7.77 -14.67 -7.20
CA ALA A 42 -6.80 -14.42 -8.26
C ALA A 42 -6.24 -12.99 -8.21
N PHE A 43 -7.09 -12.00 -7.90
CA PHE A 43 -6.66 -10.63 -7.67
C PHE A 43 -5.72 -10.52 -6.47
N ASP A 44 -6.08 -11.11 -5.33
CA ASP A 44 -5.22 -11.15 -4.13
C ASP A 44 -3.85 -11.76 -4.42
N ALA A 45 -3.80 -12.85 -5.19
CA ALA A 45 -2.55 -13.47 -5.59
C ALA A 45 -1.69 -12.54 -6.46
N ARG A 46 -2.31 -11.75 -7.36
CA ARG A 46 -1.59 -10.73 -8.17
C ARG A 46 -1.05 -9.61 -7.30
N VAL A 47 -1.85 -9.10 -6.37
CA VAL A 47 -1.43 -8.09 -5.39
C VAL A 47 -0.27 -8.63 -4.56
N GLN A 48 -0.35 -9.86 -4.06
CA GLN A 48 0.70 -10.45 -3.25
C GLN A 48 2.01 -10.66 -4.03
N ARG A 49 1.96 -11.11 -5.28
CA ARG A 49 3.16 -11.21 -6.14
C ARG A 49 3.80 -9.85 -6.35
N THR A 50 2.99 -8.84 -6.63
CA THR A 50 3.45 -7.46 -6.82
C THR A 50 4.09 -6.91 -5.55
N ALA A 51 3.43 -7.08 -4.41
CA ALA A 51 3.93 -6.68 -3.10
C ALA A 51 5.25 -7.37 -2.75
N ARG A 52 5.40 -8.67 -3.04
CA ARG A 52 6.67 -9.39 -2.84
C ARG A 52 7.81 -8.80 -3.65
N SER A 53 7.54 -8.37 -4.89
CA SER A 53 8.53 -7.70 -5.74
C SER A 53 8.91 -6.32 -5.19
N LEU A 54 7.93 -5.49 -4.83
CA LEU A 54 8.15 -4.12 -4.33
C LEU A 54 8.78 -4.07 -2.94
N CYS A 55 8.45 -5.03 -2.08
CA CYS A 55 8.92 -5.11 -0.71
C CYS A 55 10.18 -5.98 -0.56
N ASN A 56 10.81 -6.37 -1.67
CA ASN A 56 12.06 -7.13 -1.64
C ASN A 56 13.18 -6.34 -0.96
N GLY A 57 14.09 -7.03 -0.28
CA GLY A 57 15.24 -6.40 0.42
C GLY A 57 14.93 -5.67 1.73
N ARG A 58 13.66 -5.62 2.16
CA ARG A 58 13.26 -5.06 3.47
C ARG A 58 13.44 -6.07 4.60
N GLN A 59 13.67 -5.58 5.82
CA GLN A 59 13.70 -6.42 7.03
C GLN A 59 12.33 -7.10 7.26
N PRO A 60 12.25 -8.26 7.95
CA PRO A 60 11.02 -9.04 8.02
C PRO A 60 9.79 -8.27 8.49
N ILE A 61 9.91 -7.45 9.55
CA ILE A 61 8.79 -6.65 10.08
C ILE A 61 8.40 -5.52 9.12
N GLU A 62 9.37 -4.82 8.56
CA GLU A 62 9.15 -3.76 7.56
C GLU A 62 8.54 -4.32 6.28
N ARG A 63 8.92 -5.54 5.90
CA ARG A 63 8.37 -6.25 4.75
C ARG A 63 6.90 -6.56 4.95
N LEU A 64 6.48 -7.01 6.13
CA LEU A 64 5.07 -7.22 6.45
C LEU A 64 4.27 -5.92 6.34
N SER A 65 4.77 -4.83 6.94
CA SER A 65 4.12 -3.51 6.85
C SER A 65 4.03 -3.02 5.40
N CYS A 66 5.10 -3.18 4.63
CA CYS A 66 5.13 -2.85 3.21
C CYS A 66 4.08 -3.63 2.41
N MET A 67 4.00 -4.94 2.63
CA MET A 67 3.04 -5.79 1.93
C MET A 67 1.59 -5.41 2.25
N SER A 68 1.29 -5.07 3.51
CA SER A 68 -0.04 -4.53 3.87
C SER A 68 -0.33 -3.24 3.11
N LYS A 69 0.59 -2.27 3.13
CA LYS A 69 0.41 -0.98 2.46
C LYS A 69 0.20 -1.12 0.95
N VAL A 70 0.93 -2.02 0.29
CA VAL A 70 0.74 -2.29 -1.14
C VAL A 70 -0.66 -2.85 -1.40
N ARG A 71 -1.15 -3.76 -0.55
CA ARG A 71 -2.51 -4.29 -0.68
C ARG A 71 -3.56 -3.19 -0.47
N ASP A 72 -3.40 -2.39 0.58
CA ASP A 72 -4.36 -1.35 0.93
C ASP A 72 -4.42 -0.29 -0.19
N GLU A 73 -3.28 0.04 -0.81
CA GLU A 73 -3.22 0.92 -1.98
C GLU A 73 -3.80 0.27 -3.25
N ALA A 74 -3.52 -1.01 -3.51
CA ALA A 74 -4.13 -1.70 -4.65
C ALA A 74 -5.67 -1.69 -4.58
N LEU A 75 -6.23 -1.78 -3.37
CA LEU A 75 -7.67 -1.68 -3.13
C LEU A 75 -8.18 -0.23 -3.22
N SER A 76 -7.39 0.75 -2.78
CA SER A 76 -7.76 2.18 -2.84
C SER A 76 -7.92 2.66 -4.30
N LEU A 77 -7.09 2.11 -5.20
CA LEU A 77 -7.06 2.45 -6.63
C LEU A 77 -8.12 1.74 -7.48
N LEU A 78 -8.85 0.76 -6.94
CA LEU A 78 -9.94 0.13 -7.65
C LEU A 78 -11.13 1.10 -7.81
N PRO A 79 -11.78 1.15 -8.98
CA PRO A 79 -13.05 1.84 -9.14
C PRO A 79 -14.10 1.31 -8.15
N GLU A 80 -15.03 2.17 -7.72
CA GLU A 80 -16.05 1.84 -6.70
C GLU A 80 -16.76 0.50 -6.94
N ARG A 81 -17.22 0.29 -8.19
CA ARG A 81 -17.91 -0.95 -8.59
C ARG A 81 -17.02 -2.17 -8.38
N ALA A 82 -15.77 -2.11 -8.81
CA ALA A 82 -14.80 -3.19 -8.67
C ALA A 82 -14.49 -3.50 -7.20
N ARG A 83 -14.44 -2.47 -6.32
CA ARG A 83 -14.28 -2.68 -4.87
C ARG A 83 -15.47 -3.39 -4.25
N THR A 84 -16.69 -3.02 -4.65
CA THR A 84 -17.91 -3.67 -4.15
C THR A 84 -17.99 -5.11 -4.63
N ASP A 85 -17.65 -5.37 -5.89
CA ASP A 85 -17.61 -6.73 -6.44
C ASP A 85 -16.56 -7.58 -5.73
N TYR A 86 -15.34 -7.05 -5.56
CA TYR A 86 -14.29 -7.70 -4.78
C TYR A 86 -14.75 -8.03 -3.35
N ALA A 87 -15.39 -7.09 -2.64
CA ALA A 87 -15.91 -7.33 -1.30
C ALA A 87 -16.93 -8.49 -1.27
N ARG A 88 -17.83 -8.55 -2.26
CA ARG A 88 -18.79 -9.66 -2.42
C ARG A 88 -18.08 -10.99 -2.64
N GLY A 89 -17.10 -11.03 -3.55
CA GLY A 89 -16.32 -12.24 -3.85
C GLY A 89 -15.53 -12.76 -2.65
N ARG A 90 -15.06 -11.85 -1.78
CA ARG A 90 -14.36 -12.18 -0.52
C ARG A 90 -15.29 -12.74 0.56
N VAL A 91 -16.45 -12.11 0.79
CA VAL A 91 -17.41 -12.55 1.82
C VAL A 91 -18.03 -13.91 1.47
N ALA A 92 -18.15 -14.23 0.18
CA ALA A 92 -18.59 -15.56 -0.26
C ALA A 92 -17.67 -16.72 0.20
N PHE A 93 -16.53 -16.45 0.86
CA PHE A 93 -15.67 -17.45 1.49
C PHE A 93 -15.96 -17.65 3.00
N GLU A 94 -16.62 -16.70 3.66
CA GLU A 94 -16.84 -16.69 5.12
C GLU A 94 -18.23 -17.23 5.54
N ALA A 95 -19.11 -17.50 4.57
CA ALA A 95 -20.43 -18.11 4.76
C ALA A 95 -20.45 -19.56 4.29
#